data_AF-A0ABD4YXG8-F1
#
_entry.id   AF-A0ABD4YXG8-F1
#
_cell.length_a   1.000
_cell.length_b   1.000
_cell.length_c   1.000
_cell.angle_alpha   90.00
_cell.angle_beta   90.00
_cell.angle_gamma   90.00
#
_symmetry.space_group_name_H-M   'P 1'
#
loop_
_entity.id
_entity.type
_entity.pdbx_description
1 polymer ?
#
loop_
_entity_poly.entity_id
_entity_poly.type
_entity_poly.pdbx_seq_one_letter_code
_entity_poly.pdbx_strand_id
1 'polypeptide(L)'
;MGTRYGRRRRDGTYEYHDSEASLEAAKRQESRQTRAGFFGFVGLVAGGWLAYLGLQYAGAADWPKWTRFVGVLVGAGFGATLFFKLAEVVWKLLVGLLVIVILVAIGAFIWRAV
;
A
#
# COMPACT_ATOMS: atom_id res chain seq x y z
N MET A 1 -35.61 -21.15 -5.66
CA MET A 1 -34.37 -20.94 -6.45
C MET A 1 -33.38 -20.23 -5.54
N GLY A 2 -32.25 -20.84 -5.20
CA GLY A 2 -31.21 -20.17 -4.42
C GLY A 2 -30.39 -19.25 -5.33
N THR A 3 -30.30 -17.96 -4.99
CA THR A 3 -29.41 -17.02 -5.66
C THR A 3 -27.96 -17.41 -5.36
N ARG A 4 -27.25 -17.96 -6.35
CA ARG A 4 -25.81 -18.22 -6.25
C ARG A 4 -25.05 -16.97 -6.66
N TYR A 5 -24.26 -16.43 -5.75
CA TYR A 5 -23.43 -15.27 -6.01
C TYR A 5 -22.08 -15.73 -6.54
N GLY A 6 -21.73 -15.35 -7.77
CA GLY A 6 -20.49 -15.77 -8.41
C GLY A 6 -19.61 -14.58 -8.76
N ARG A 7 -18.30 -14.74 -8.63
CA ARG A 7 -17.31 -13.74 -9.05
C ARG A 7 -16.23 -14.39 -9.89
N ARG A 8 -15.85 -13.71 -10.98
CA ARG A 8 -14.62 -14.05 -11.71
C ARG A 8 -13.43 -13.35 -11.04
N ARG A 9 -12.45 -14.13 -10.59
CA ARG A 9 -11.16 -13.62 -10.10
C ARG A 9 -10.32 -13.09 -11.25
N ARG A 10 -9.30 -12.31 -10.89
CA ARG A 10 -8.30 -11.75 -11.82
C ARG A 10 -7.44 -12.81 -12.51
N ASP A 11 -7.32 -14.00 -11.91
CA ASP A 11 -6.65 -15.19 -12.48
C ASP A 11 -7.52 -15.97 -13.49
N GLY A 12 -8.76 -15.52 -13.71
CA GLY A 12 -9.70 -16.13 -14.65
C GLY A 12 -10.59 -17.22 -14.05
N THR A 13 -10.36 -17.63 -12.80
CA THR A 13 -11.18 -18.63 -12.11
C THR A 13 -12.51 -18.06 -11.62
N TYR A 14 -13.54 -18.90 -11.52
CA TYR A 14 -14.85 -18.52 -10.97
C TYR A 14 -14.97 -19.01 -9.52
N GLU A 15 -15.20 -18.07 -8.60
CA GLU A 15 -15.50 -18.32 -7.19
C GLU A 15 -17.01 -18.19 -6.96
N TYR A 16 -17.57 -19.19 -6.28
CA TYR A 16 -18.97 -19.20 -5.87
C TYR A 16 -19.08 -18.88 -4.39
N HIS A 17 -20.08 -18.08 -4.05
CA HIS A 17 -20.34 -17.56 -2.73
C HIS A 17 -21.79 -17.84 -2.36
N ASP A 18 -22.00 -18.28 -1.12
CA ASP A 18 -23.33 -18.64 -0.60
C ASP A 18 -24.14 -17.40 -0.18
N SER A 19 -23.51 -16.24 -0.06
CA SER A 19 -24.18 -14.97 0.28
C SER A 19 -23.55 -13.76 -0.39
N GLU A 20 -24.35 -12.72 -0.59
CA GLU A 20 -23.89 -11.42 -1.09
C GLU A 20 -22.82 -10.80 -0.19
N ALA A 21 -22.98 -10.91 1.13
CA ALA A 21 -22.01 -10.44 2.12
C ALA A 21 -20.63 -11.12 1.96
N SER A 22 -20.60 -12.42 1.68
CA SER A 22 -19.34 -13.15 1.44
C SER A 22 -18.66 -12.74 0.13
N LEU A 23 -19.44 -12.42 -0.90
CA LEU A 23 -18.91 -11.91 -2.17
C LEU A 23 -18.35 -10.49 -2.03
N GLU A 24 -19.00 -9.62 -1.25
CA GLU A 24 -18.47 -8.30 -0.92
C GLU A 24 -17.19 -8.37 -0.09
N ALA A 25 -17.15 -9.24 0.93
CA ALA A 25 -15.95 -9.43 1.75
C ALA A 25 -14.75 -9.87 0.90
N ALA A 26 -14.96 -10.81 -0.03
CA ALA A 26 -13.93 -11.25 -0.97
C ALA A 26 -13.43 -10.12 -1.88
N LYS A 27 -14.34 -9.27 -2.41
CA LYS A 27 -13.98 -8.08 -3.20
C LYS A 27 -13.15 -7.08 -2.38
N ARG A 28 -13.55 -6.82 -1.13
CA ARG A 28 -12.82 -5.91 -0.23
C ARG A 28 -11.42 -6.47 0.07
N GLN A 29 -11.31 -7.77 0.29
CA GLN A 29 -10.03 -8.42 0.56
C GLN A 29 -9.07 -8.34 -0.64
N GLU A 30 -9.54 -8.57 -1.86
CA GLU A 30 -8.68 -8.45 -3.05
C GLU A 30 -8.24 -7.00 -3.31
N SER A 31 -9.14 -6.03 -3.10
CA SER A 31 -8.78 -4.62 -3.17
C SER A 31 -7.73 -4.26 -2.12
N ARG A 32 -7.88 -4.76 -0.88
CA ARG A 32 -6.88 -4.60 0.19
C ARG A 32 -5.54 -5.23 -0.18
N GLN A 33 -5.52 -6.46 -0.71
CA GLN A 33 -4.30 -7.12 -1.14
C GLN A 33 -3.60 -6.38 -2.27
N THR A 34 -4.35 -5.86 -3.24
CA THR A 34 -3.79 -5.06 -4.34
C THR A 34 -3.13 -3.80 -3.81
N ARG A 35 -3.79 -3.07 -2.90
CA ARG A 35 -3.23 -1.88 -2.24
C ARG A 35 -2.01 -2.23 -1.39
N ALA A 36 -2.08 -3.32 -0.63
CA ALA A 36 -0.98 -3.80 0.20
C ALA A 36 0.25 -4.15 -0.65
N GLY A 37 0.06 -4.81 -1.80
CA GLY A 37 1.12 -5.08 -2.76
C GLY A 37 1.78 -3.81 -3.28
N PHE A 38 0.99 -2.80 -3.66
CA PHE A 38 1.51 -1.50 -4.11
C PHE A 38 2.35 -0.81 -3.03
N PHE A 39 1.82 -0.68 -1.81
CA PHE A 39 2.57 -0.04 -0.72
C PHE A 39 3.78 -0.88 -0.28
N GLY A 40 3.69 -2.21 -0.32
CA GLY A 40 4.84 -3.08 -0.10
C GLY A 40 5.96 -2.83 -1.12
N PHE A 41 5.63 -2.63 -2.40
CA PHE A 41 6.61 -2.25 -3.40
C PHE A 41 7.23 -0.87 -3.14
N VAL A 42 6.41 0.13 -2.78
CA VAL A 42 6.90 1.46 -2.38
C VAL A 42 7.84 1.36 -1.18
N GLY A 43 7.48 0.57 -0.17
CA GLY A 43 8.30 0.32 1.01
C GLY A 43 9.61 -0.39 0.68
N LEU A 44 9.63 -1.26 -0.33
CA LEU A 44 10.85 -1.92 -0.80
C LEU A 44 11.84 -0.90 -1.36
N VAL A 45 11.37 -0.04 -2.26
CA VAL A 45 12.19 1.00 -2.90
C VAL A 45 12.66 2.02 -1.87
N ALA A 46 11.74 2.58 -1.08
CA ALA A 46 12.06 3.58 -0.08
C ALA A 46 12.95 3.02 1.04
N GLY A 47 12.68 1.79 1.50
CA GLY A 47 13.47 1.11 2.53
C GLY A 47 14.90 0.80 2.07
N GLY A 48 15.08 0.33 0.83
CA GLY A 48 16.40 0.10 0.25
C GLY A 48 17.18 1.40 0.08
N TRP A 49 16.51 2.46 -0.39
CA TRP A 49 17.11 3.78 -0.53
C TRP A 49 17.56 4.36 0.83
N LEU A 50 16.69 4.30 1.84
CA LEU A 50 17.01 4.77 3.20
C LEU A 50 18.13 3.95 3.84
N ALA A 51 18.15 2.63 3.65
CA ALA A 51 19.22 1.79 4.15
C ALA A 51 20.56 2.10 3.48
N TYR A 52 20.56 2.40 2.18
CA TYR A 52 21.73 2.85 1.46
C TYR A 52 22.26 4.18 2.00
N LEU A 53 21.39 5.17 2.20
CA LEU A 53 21.75 6.45 2.80
C LEU A 53 22.26 6.29 4.25
N GLY A 54 21.62 5.43 5.03
CA GLY A 54 22.04 5.13 6.40
C GLY A 54 23.43 4.50 6.46
N LEU A 55 23.74 3.57 5.55
CA LEU A 55 25.07 2.98 5.43
C LEU A 55 26.13 4.01 5.03
N GLN A 56 25.80 4.93 4.11
CA GLN A 56 26.68 6.05 3.73
C GLN A 56 26.96 6.96 4.92
N TYR A 57 25.92 7.36 5.65
CA TYR A 57 26.02 8.25 6.80
C TYR A 57 26.79 7.61 7.97
N ALA A 58 26.61 6.32 8.19
CA ALA A 58 27.32 5.56 9.23
C ALA A 58 28.80 5.29 8.92
N GLY A 59 29.33 5.81 7.79
CA GLY A 59 30.73 5.61 7.42
C GLY A 59 31.03 4.17 7.00
N ALA A 60 30.04 3.38 6.59
CA ALA A 60 30.23 2.00 6.13
C ALA A 60 30.92 1.93 4.73
N ALA A 61 31.55 3.01 4.28
CA ALA A 61 32.26 3.13 3.01
C ALA A 61 33.46 2.19 2.91
N ASP A 62 34.00 1.72 4.04
CA ASP A 62 35.12 0.78 4.10
C ASP A 62 34.68 -0.67 4.28
N TRP A 63 33.39 -0.93 4.51
CA TRP A 63 32.89 -2.28 4.76
C TRP A 63 32.98 -3.17 3.52
N PRO A 64 33.05 -4.50 3.66
CA PRO A 64 32.96 -5.41 2.52
C PRO A 64 31.73 -5.10 1.64
N LYS A 65 31.88 -5.20 0.31
CA LYS A 65 30.77 -4.91 -0.62
C LYS A 65 29.53 -5.76 -0.32
N TRP A 66 29.74 -7.02 0.07
CA TRP A 66 28.67 -7.95 0.43
C TRP A 66 27.88 -7.52 1.68
N THR A 67 28.52 -6.97 2.72
CA THR A 67 27.79 -6.54 3.91
C THR A 67 26.94 -5.30 3.64
N ARG A 68 27.43 -4.36 2.83
CA ARG A 68 26.63 -3.22 2.37
C ARG A 68 25.42 -3.67 1.55
N PHE A 69 25.64 -4.61 0.62
CA PHE A 69 24.57 -5.16 -0.21
C PHE A 69 23.50 -5.87 0.62
N VAL A 70 23.90 -6.72 1.57
CA VAL A 70 22.98 -7.39 2.51
C VAL A 70 22.25 -6.37 3.38
N GLY A 71 22.94 -5.33 3.86
CA GLY A 71 22.31 -4.26 4.65
C GLY A 71 21.21 -3.53 3.87
N VAL A 72 21.45 -3.21 2.59
CA VAL A 72 20.43 -2.62 1.71
C VAL A 72 19.26 -3.58 1.47
N LEU A 73 19.52 -4.88 1.25
CA LEU A 73 18.46 -5.87 1.07
C LEU A 73 17.60 -6.04 2.31
N VAL A 74 18.22 -6.09 3.50
CA VAL A 74 17.50 -6.18 4.77
C VAL A 74 16.65 -4.92 4.99
N GLY A 75 17.19 -3.74 4.71
CA GLY A 75 16.46 -2.48 4.79
C GLY A 75 15.29 -2.40 3.81
N ALA A 76 15.48 -2.86 2.58
CA ALA A 76 14.42 -2.96 1.57
C ALA A 76 13.32 -3.94 2.01
N GLY A 77 13.69 -5.14 2.48
CA GLY A 77 12.74 -6.13 2.97
C GLY A 77 11.96 -5.65 4.20
N PHE A 78 12.64 -4.99 5.13
CA PHE A 78 12.00 -4.36 6.29
C PHE A 78 11.02 -3.26 5.86
N GLY A 79 11.43 -2.36 4.97
CA GLY A 79 10.56 -1.30 4.44
C GLY A 79 9.34 -1.88 3.72
N ALA A 80 9.52 -2.93 2.91
CA ALA A 80 8.44 -3.61 2.21
C ALA A 80 7.41 -4.22 3.17
N THR A 81 7.88 -4.94 4.19
CA THR A 81 6.99 -5.58 5.18
C THR A 81 6.25 -4.56 6.05
N LEU A 82 6.91 -3.48 6.44
CA LEU A 82 6.29 -2.40 7.22
C LEU A 82 5.17 -1.71 6.42
N PHE A 83 5.46 -1.29 5.20
CA PHE A 83 4.47 -0.60 4.37
C PHE A 83 3.35 -1.53 3.89
N PHE A 84 3.63 -2.81 3.64
CA PHE A 84 2.60 -3.79 3.33
C PHE A 84 1.58 -3.90 4.47
N LYS A 85 2.04 -3.97 5.73
CA LYS A 85 1.17 -4.03 6.91
C LYS A 85 0.43 -2.72 7.16
N LEU A 86 1.08 -1.58 6.91
CA LEU A 86 0.49 -0.26 7.11
C LEU A 86 -0.35 0.24 5.94
N ALA A 87 -0.39 -0.49 4.83
CA ALA A 87 -1.01 -0.08 3.58
C ALA A 87 -2.45 0.42 3.74
N GLU A 88 -3.26 -0.27 4.54
CA GLU A 88 -4.64 0.13 4.74
C GLU A 88 -4.77 1.41 5.58
N VAL A 89 -3.89 1.61 6.56
CA VAL A 89 -3.84 2.82 7.37
C VAL A 89 -3.40 4.01 6.51
N VAL A 90 -2.30 3.85 5.76
CA VAL A 90 -1.77 4.87 4.84
C VAL A 90 -2.80 5.25 3.79
N TRP A 91 -3.49 4.26 3.20
CA TRP A 91 -4.54 4.52 2.22
C TRP A 91 -5.71 5.31 2.80
N LYS A 92 -6.20 4.93 4.00
CA LYS A 92 -7.29 5.66 4.67
C LYS A 92 -6.91 7.09 4.99
N LEU A 93 -5.68 7.31 5.46
CA LEU A 93 -5.17 8.66 5.73
C LEU A 93 -5.08 9.50 4.44
N LEU A 94 -4.57 8.94 3.34
CA LEU A 94 -4.50 9.64 2.06
C LEU A 94 -5.88 10.04 1.54
N VAL A 95 -6.85 9.12 1.58
CA VAL A 95 -8.22 9.42 1.16
C VAL A 95 -8.86 10.46 2.08
N GLY A 96 -8.68 10.35 3.40
CA GLY A 96 -9.18 11.34 4.34
C GLY A 96 -8.60 12.74 4.09
N LEU A 97 -7.29 12.84 3.86
CA LEU A 97 -6.63 14.09 3.54
C LEU A 97 -7.15 14.68 2.23
N LEU A 98 -7.32 13.86 1.19
CA LEU A 98 -7.87 14.28 -0.10
C LEU A 98 -9.26 14.90 0.07
N VAL A 99 -10.13 14.26 0.87
CA VAL A 99 -11.47 14.78 1.16
C VAL A 99 -11.40 16.14 1.83
N ILE A 100 -10.52 16.30 2.83
CA ILE A 100 -10.32 17.60 3.51
C ILE A 100 -9.87 18.67 2.51
N VAL A 101 -8.89 18.36 1.65
CA VAL A 101 -8.41 19.30 0.63
C VAL A 101 -9.53 19.73 -0.31
N ILE A 102 -10.37 18.78 -0.76
CA ILE A 102 -11.51 19.08 -1.62
C ILE A 102 -12.52 19.99 -0.90
N LEU A 103 -12.86 19.70 0.36
CA LEU A 103 -13.79 20.52 1.12
C LEU A 103 -13.26 21.95 1.33
N VAL A 104 -11.97 22.10 1.63
CA VAL A 104 -11.32 23.41 1.75
C VAL A 104 -11.34 24.14 0.41
N ALA A 105 -11.05 23.46 -0.69
CA ALA A 105 -11.08 24.06 -2.01
C ALA A 105 -12.48 24.56 -2.40
N ILE A 106 -13.53 23.77 -2.12
CA ILE A 106 -14.92 24.17 -2.35
C ILE A 106 -15.29 25.36 -1.46
N GLY A 107 -14.97 25.32 -0.17
CA GLY A 107 -15.23 26.42 0.76
C GLY A 107 -14.54 27.72 0.33
N ALA A 108 -13.27 27.63 -0.08
CA ALA A 108 -12.52 28.77 -0.60
C ALA A 108 -13.08 29.30 -1.92
N PHE A 109 -13.58 28.42 -2.79
CA PHE A 109 -14.23 28.81 -4.04
C PHE A 109 -15.55 29.56 -3.78
N ILE A 110 -16.40 29.05 -2.88
CA ILE A 110 -17.64 29.72 -2.48
C ILE A 110 -17.33 31.08 -1.86
N TRP A 111 -16.35 31.15 -0.95
CA TRP A 111 -15.96 32.39 -0.29
C TRP A 111 -15.45 33.47 -1.27
N ARG A 112 -14.85 33.07 -2.40
CA ARG A 112 -14.42 33.99 -3.45
C ARG A 112 -15.55 34.40 -4.40
N ALA A 113 -16.64 33.63 -4.45
CA ALA A 113 -17.76 33.87 -5.34
C ALA A 113 -18.85 34.76 -4.71
N VAL A 114 -18.87 34.86 -3.37
CA VAL A 114 -19.67 35.80 -2.58
C VAL A 114 -18.90 37.09 -2.40
#